data_AF-A0A2N3UA27-F1
#
_entry.id   AF-A0A2N3UA27-F1
#
_cell.length_a   1.000
_cell.length_b   1.000
_cell.length_c   1.000
_cell.angle_alpha   90.00
_cell.angle_beta   90.00
_cell.angle_gamma   90.00
#
_symmetry.space_group_name_H-M   'P 1'
#
loop_
_entity.id
_entity.type
_entity.pdbx_description
1 polymer ?
#
loop_
_entity_poly.entity_id
_entity_poly.type
_entity_poly.pdbx_seq_one_letter_code
_entity_poly.pdbx_strand_id
1 'polypeptide(L)'
;MFSCHQTAALLNTEPIITARNMKATITQALHYDNLPSASGLELLGDHYYVVGDDSPYLYRLNKRFEIESQEAIFDTAGFAAGRVAKADKADLEGMTLLQHQGKPYLLMMGSGSAPARRKAYLYNICGDDICKEGAGLQGARIINVDRLYQQLEQQADTLGGGLLNIEGVAAGHGKLYLLQRAIGTGHNVLISYRLADFIPYLLGEPDTELPQPELSYFRLPDLNYLQAGFSGAYVYDDKLFFTASLEDTNDAYADGDVLGSYIGYIPFSWVGRQDTLEVPATLILQSDGKPYTGKAESLVVQKREGKGRYRLVVVSDDDQGGSELLEVVLSEE
;
A
#
# COMPACT_ATOMS: atom_id res chain seq x y z
N MET A 1 -42.49 45.12 12.50
CA MET A 1 -41.58 44.49 13.47
C MET A 1 -42.30 43.31 14.10
N PHE A 2 -42.14 42.11 13.54
CA PHE A 2 -42.53 40.87 14.21
C PHE A 2 -41.45 39.84 13.90
N SER A 3 -40.78 39.42 14.98
CA SER A 3 -39.77 38.36 15.02
C SER A 3 -40.46 37.02 14.79
N CYS A 4 -39.98 36.23 13.83
CA CYS A 4 -40.35 34.83 13.67
C CYS A 4 -39.12 33.99 14.05
N HIS A 5 -39.16 33.37 15.22
CA HIS A 5 -38.21 32.34 15.61
C HIS A 5 -38.59 31.04 14.89
N GLN A 6 -37.71 30.57 14.02
CA GLN A 6 -37.75 29.21 13.48
C GLN A 6 -36.58 28.44 14.07
N THR A 7 -36.89 27.57 15.02
CA THR A 7 -36.02 26.53 15.55
C THR A 7 -35.80 25.48 14.46
N ALA A 8 -34.61 25.49 13.84
CA ALA A 8 -34.14 24.36 13.05
C ALA A 8 -33.39 23.41 13.99
N ALA A 9 -34.03 22.30 14.35
CA ALA A 9 -33.35 21.18 14.99
C ALA A 9 -32.45 20.52 13.94
N LEU A 10 -31.16 20.84 13.96
CA LEU A 10 -30.13 20.07 13.27
C LEU A 10 -29.91 18.79 14.06
N LEU A 11 -30.49 17.69 13.58
CA LEU A 11 -30.07 16.34 13.94
C LEU A 11 -28.69 16.11 13.30
N ASN A 12 -27.64 16.58 13.98
CA ASN A 12 -26.28 16.09 13.75
C ASN A 12 -26.21 14.68 14.33
N THR A 13 -26.53 13.68 13.50
CA THR A 13 -26.07 12.32 13.77
C THR A 13 -24.60 12.28 13.36
N GLU A 14 -23.71 12.60 14.30
CA GLU A 14 -22.32 12.18 14.20
C GLU A 14 -22.29 10.67 13.91
N PRO A 15 -21.42 10.18 13.01
CA PRO A 15 -21.24 8.75 12.89
C PRO A 15 -20.64 8.25 14.19
N ILE A 16 -21.48 7.67 15.04
CA ILE A 16 -21.05 6.84 16.16
C ILE A 16 -20.30 5.67 15.51
N ILE A 17 -18.97 5.77 15.45
CA ILE A 17 -18.14 4.57 15.30
C ILE A 17 -18.34 3.83 16.62
N THR A 18 -19.32 2.93 16.65
CA THR A 18 -19.26 1.79 17.57
C THR A 18 -17.91 1.17 17.29
N ALA A 19 -16.98 1.26 18.25
CA ALA A 19 -15.68 0.62 18.19
C ALA A 19 -15.93 -0.83 17.78
N ARG A 20 -15.65 -1.15 16.51
CA ARG A 20 -15.75 -2.53 16.03
C ARG A 20 -14.68 -3.28 16.77
N ASN A 21 -15.06 -4.36 17.45
CA ASN A 21 -14.06 -5.21 18.07
C ASN A 21 -13.36 -5.95 16.94
N MET A 22 -12.22 -5.41 16.52
CA MET A 22 -11.35 -6.03 15.54
C MET A 22 -10.25 -6.81 16.25
N LYS A 23 -9.89 -7.97 15.69
CA LYS A 23 -8.75 -8.76 16.15
C LYS A 23 -8.00 -9.33 14.95
N ALA A 24 -6.71 -9.01 14.85
CA ALA A 24 -5.79 -9.61 13.89
C ALA A 24 -4.83 -10.55 14.64
N THR A 25 -4.70 -11.79 14.19
CA THR A 25 -3.79 -12.76 14.82
C THR A 25 -3.02 -13.53 13.77
N ILE A 26 -1.69 -13.56 13.91
CA ILE A 26 -0.79 -14.36 13.09
C ILE A 26 -1.03 -15.83 13.42
N THR A 27 -1.37 -16.60 12.40
CA THR A 27 -1.56 -18.06 12.51
C THR A 27 -0.35 -18.84 12.01
N GLN A 28 0.44 -18.24 11.12
CA GLN A 28 1.67 -18.82 10.57
C GLN A 28 2.61 -17.70 10.16
N ALA A 29 3.92 -17.91 10.36
CA ALA A 29 4.98 -17.04 9.87
C ALA A 29 6.00 -17.90 9.10
N LEU A 30 6.43 -17.41 7.95
CA LEU A 30 7.45 -17.99 7.08
C LEU A 30 8.54 -16.95 6.85
N HIS A 31 9.79 -17.37 6.84
CA HIS A 31 10.93 -16.48 6.64
C HIS A 31 11.63 -16.79 5.31
N TYR A 32 12.11 -15.74 4.63
CA TYR A 32 12.81 -15.83 3.35
C TYR A 32 14.15 -15.11 3.39
N ASP A 33 15.25 -15.86 3.24
CA ASP A 33 16.59 -15.27 3.07
C ASP A 33 16.83 -14.74 1.65
N ASN A 34 16.03 -15.21 0.67
CA ASN A 34 16.24 -14.98 -0.77
C ASN A 34 15.13 -14.14 -1.41
N LEU A 35 14.35 -13.45 -0.59
CA LEU A 35 13.36 -12.46 -0.98
C LEU A 35 13.58 -11.28 -0.01
N PRO A 36 14.41 -10.30 -0.39
CA PRO A 36 14.81 -9.22 0.50
C PRO A 36 13.73 -8.12 0.55
N SER A 37 13.51 -7.56 1.75
CA SER A 37 12.74 -6.34 2.01
C SER A 37 11.41 -6.24 1.26
N ALA A 38 10.58 -7.28 1.37
CA ALA A 38 9.28 -7.41 0.73
C ALA A 38 8.34 -6.26 1.09
N SER A 39 7.94 -5.50 0.08
CA SER A 39 7.24 -4.23 0.22
C SER A 39 5.98 -4.11 -0.64
N GLY A 40 5.80 -5.03 -1.59
CA GLY A 40 4.59 -5.12 -2.41
C GLY A 40 4.14 -6.56 -2.56
N LEU A 41 2.84 -6.80 -2.35
CA LEU A 41 2.21 -8.13 -2.46
C LEU A 41 0.92 -8.03 -3.26
N GLU A 42 0.70 -9.00 -4.15
CA GLU A 42 -0.54 -9.07 -4.93
C GLU A 42 -0.92 -10.53 -5.22
N LEU A 43 -2.23 -10.81 -5.38
CA LEU A 43 -2.75 -12.17 -5.54
C LEU A 43 -3.52 -12.29 -6.86
N LEU A 44 -3.06 -13.17 -7.74
CA LEU A 44 -3.76 -13.53 -8.98
C LEU A 44 -3.93 -15.04 -9.07
N GLY A 45 -5.18 -15.51 -9.04
CA GLY A 45 -5.48 -16.94 -9.01
C GLY A 45 -4.89 -17.59 -7.76
N ASP A 46 -4.02 -18.57 -7.95
CA ASP A 46 -3.34 -19.31 -6.87
C ASP A 46 -1.89 -18.82 -6.62
N HIS A 47 -1.49 -17.70 -7.25
CA HIS A 47 -0.12 -17.18 -7.19
C HIS A 47 -0.04 -15.83 -6.48
N TYR A 48 0.99 -15.71 -5.64
CA TYR A 48 1.37 -14.45 -5.01
C TYR A 48 2.53 -13.84 -5.76
N TYR A 49 2.43 -12.56 -6.03
CA TYR A 49 3.50 -11.77 -6.62
C TYR A 49 4.07 -10.89 -5.54
N VAL A 50 5.40 -10.83 -5.44
CA VAL A 50 6.10 -10.07 -4.41
C VAL A 50 7.21 -9.25 -5.04
N VAL A 51 7.34 -8.00 -4.59
CA VAL A 51 8.51 -7.14 -4.85
C VAL A 51 9.10 -6.70 -3.53
N GLY A 52 10.38 -6.33 -3.55
CA GLY A 52 11.05 -5.69 -2.42
C GLY A 52 11.58 -4.31 -2.80
N ASP A 53 11.77 -3.45 -1.80
CA ASP A 53 12.16 -2.04 -1.99
C ASP A 53 13.57 -1.88 -2.59
N ASP A 54 14.44 -2.85 -2.32
CA ASP A 54 15.84 -2.94 -2.74
C ASP A 54 16.17 -4.19 -3.55
N SER A 55 15.14 -4.85 -4.09
CA SER A 55 15.27 -5.94 -5.06
C SER A 55 14.92 -5.47 -6.47
N PRO A 56 15.70 -5.85 -7.51
CA PRO A 56 15.31 -5.63 -8.89
C PRO A 56 14.38 -6.72 -9.42
N TYR A 57 13.89 -7.65 -8.59
CA TYR A 57 13.13 -8.82 -9.02
C TYR A 57 11.66 -8.76 -8.61
N LEU A 58 10.83 -9.30 -9.49
CA LEU A 58 9.45 -9.70 -9.23
C LEU A 58 9.45 -11.20 -8.93
N TYR A 59 9.10 -11.56 -7.70
CA TYR A 59 9.00 -12.94 -7.25
C TYR A 59 7.58 -13.46 -7.45
N ARG A 60 7.45 -14.73 -7.84
CA ARG A 60 6.17 -15.43 -7.92
C ARG A 60 6.22 -16.64 -7.01
N LEU A 61 5.27 -16.71 -6.09
CA LEU A 61 5.12 -17.79 -5.13
C LEU A 61 3.83 -18.56 -5.44
N ASN A 62 3.84 -19.87 -5.19
CA ASN A 62 2.62 -20.67 -5.28
C ASN A 62 1.75 -20.57 -4.02
N LYS A 63 0.61 -21.26 -4.04
CA LYS A 63 -0.34 -21.34 -2.90
C LYS A 63 0.23 -21.93 -1.60
N ARG A 64 1.42 -22.53 -1.64
CA ARG A 64 2.16 -23.01 -0.46
C ARG A 64 3.26 -22.03 -0.04
N PHE A 65 3.29 -20.85 -0.66
CA PHE A 65 4.28 -19.80 -0.46
C PHE A 65 5.71 -20.21 -0.84
N GLU A 66 5.88 -21.20 -1.71
CA GLU A 66 7.19 -21.56 -2.24
C GLU A 66 7.49 -20.64 -3.43
N ILE A 67 8.71 -20.07 -3.49
CA ILE A 67 9.17 -19.27 -4.63
C ILE A 67 9.32 -20.19 -5.85
N GLU A 68 8.55 -19.92 -6.91
CA GLU A 68 8.57 -20.69 -8.16
C GLU A 68 9.45 -20.02 -9.22
N SER A 69 9.45 -18.69 -9.26
CA SER A 69 10.26 -17.91 -10.21
C SER A 69 10.58 -16.52 -9.69
N GLN A 70 11.62 -15.92 -10.26
CA GLN A 70 11.92 -14.51 -10.13
C GLN A 70 12.24 -13.94 -11.52
N GLU A 71 11.73 -12.76 -11.84
CA GLU A 71 11.97 -12.07 -13.10
C GLU A 71 12.52 -10.67 -12.85
N ALA A 72 13.56 -10.27 -13.58
CA ALA A 72 14.15 -8.94 -13.43
C ALA A 72 13.15 -7.86 -13.88
N ILE A 73 12.86 -6.88 -13.03
CA ILE A 73 12.01 -5.72 -13.31
C ILE A 73 12.82 -4.64 -14.03
N PHE A 74 14.08 -4.47 -13.66
CA PHE A 74 15.02 -3.51 -14.23
C PHE A 74 16.46 -4.01 -14.08
N ASP A 75 17.44 -3.16 -14.41
CA ASP A 75 18.87 -3.48 -14.34
C ASP A 75 19.26 -4.14 -13.01
N THR A 76 19.91 -5.30 -13.10
CA THR A 76 20.36 -6.09 -11.97
C THR A 76 21.84 -5.90 -11.65
N ALA A 77 22.56 -5.04 -12.39
CA ALA A 77 24.01 -4.85 -12.22
C ALA A 77 24.39 -4.41 -10.79
N GLY A 78 23.49 -3.67 -10.11
CA GLY A 78 23.67 -3.23 -8.72
C GLY A 78 23.35 -4.27 -7.65
N PHE A 79 22.86 -5.47 -8.02
CA PHE A 79 22.38 -6.49 -7.08
C PHE A 79 23.45 -7.56 -6.80
N ALA A 80 24.59 -7.14 -6.23
CA ALA A 80 25.74 -8.02 -6.05
C ALA A 80 25.68 -8.88 -4.76
N ALA A 81 25.02 -8.38 -3.71
CA ALA A 81 24.99 -9.01 -2.38
C ALA A 81 23.57 -9.33 -1.90
N GLY A 82 22.61 -9.45 -2.82
CA GLY A 82 21.21 -9.69 -2.47
C GLY A 82 20.39 -8.44 -2.15
N ARG A 83 20.98 -7.23 -2.28
CA ARG A 83 20.31 -5.94 -2.10
C ARG A 83 20.89 -4.89 -3.06
N VAL A 84 20.09 -3.92 -3.48
CA VAL A 84 20.54 -2.71 -4.19
C VAL A 84 20.92 -1.63 -3.15
N ALA A 85 21.97 -0.86 -3.41
CA ALA A 85 22.41 0.19 -2.49
C ALA A 85 21.32 1.26 -2.28
N LYS A 86 21.20 1.81 -1.06
CA LYS A 86 20.17 2.80 -0.65
C LYS A 86 20.05 4.01 -1.60
N ALA A 87 21.16 4.45 -2.20
CA ALA A 87 21.18 5.59 -3.13
C ALA A 87 20.60 5.24 -4.51
N ASP A 88 20.63 3.96 -4.89
CA ASP A 88 20.27 3.46 -6.21
C ASP A 88 18.95 2.67 -6.21
N LYS A 89 18.38 2.35 -5.03
CA LYS A 89 17.16 1.57 -4.93
C LYS A 89 15.97 2.27 -5.59
N ALA A 90 15.17 1.47 -6.31
CA ALA A 90 13.94 1.93 -6.92
C ALA A 90 12.87 2.26 -5.86
N ASP A 91 13.00 1.69 -4.66
CA ASP A 91 12.12 1.94 -3.50
C ASP A 91 10.68 1.62 -3.87
N LEU A 92 10.47 0.42 -4.42
CA LEU A 92 9.13 -0.07 -4.77
C LEU A 92 8.37 -0.32 -3.47
N GLU A 93 7.40 0.51 -3.13
CA GLU A 93 6.66 0.45 -1.86
C GLU A 93 5.20 0.06 -2.05
N GLY A 94 4.94 -0.75 -3.07
CA GLY A 94 3.61 -1.25 -3.35
C GLY A 94 3.43 -1.72 -4.79
N MET A 95 2.44 -2.59 -4.93
CA MET A 95 2.07 -3.22 -6.19
C MET A 95 0.57 -3.41 -6.25
N THR A 96 -0.02 -3.30 -7.44
CA THR A 96 -1.43 -3.66 -7.63
C THR A 96 -1.72 -4.25 -9.01
N LEU A 97 -2.77 -5.07 -9.08
CA LEU A 97 -3.33 -5.55 -10.34
C LEU A 97 -4.22 -4.50 -11.01
N LEU A 98 -3.92 -4.20 -12.28
CA LEU A 98 -4.74 -3.42 -13.18
C LEU A 98 -5.32 -4.30 -14.28
N GLN A 99 -6.52 -3.97 -14.75
CA GLN A 99 -7.12 -4.58 -15.92
C GLN A 99 -7.23 -3.54 -17.03
N HIS A 100 -6.66 -3.83 -18.20
CA HIS A 100 -6.80 -2.97 -19.38
C HIS A 100 -7.00 -3.82 -20.63
N GLN A 101 -8.06 -3.53 -21.39
CA GLN A 101 -8.42 -4.27 -22.61
C GLN A 101 -8.47 -5.80 -22.42
N GLY A 102 -8.90 -6.26 -21.24
CA GLY A 102 -9.00 -7.69 -20.90
C GLY A 102 -7.66 -8.35 -20.56
N LYS A 103 -6.58 -7.57 -20.39
CA LYS A 103 -5.27 -8.06 -19.95
C LYS A 103 -4.93 -7.56 -18.53
N PRO A 104 -4.46 -8.45 -17.64
CA PRO A 104 -3.98 -8.07 -16.33
C PRO A 104 -2.56 -7.51 -16.40
N TYR A 105 -2.32 -6.45 -15.63
CA TYR A 105 -1.00 -5.87 -15.45
C TYR A 105 -0.67 -5.72 -13.98
N LEU A 106 0.57 -5.99 -13.58
CA LEU A 106 1.09 -5.57 -12.29
C LEU A 106 1.71 -4.18 -12.45
N LEU A 107 1.14 -3.21 -11.72
CA LEU A 107 1.71 -1.89 -11.55
C LEU A 107 2.47 -1.85 -10.23
N MET A 108 3.78 -1.60 -10.29
CA MET A 108 4.62 -1.34 -9.11
C MET A 108 5.03 0.13 -9.11
N MET A 109 4.95 0.80 -7.97
CA MET A 109 5.25 2.23 -7.86
C MET A 109 6.42 2.45 -6.89
N GLY A 110 7.35 3.33 -7.26
CA GLY A 110 8.34 3.83 -6.32
C GLY A 110 7.74 4.85 -5.35
N SER A 111 8.32 4.97 -4.15
CA SER A 111 7.81 5.83 -3.06
C SER A 111 7.72 7.32 -3.40
N GLY A 112 8.52 7.79 -4.36
CA GLY A 112 8.58 9.19 -4.77
C GLY A 112 9.39 10.12 -3.86
N SER A 113 9.95 9.59 -2.76
CA SER A 113 10.74 10.33 -1.76
C SER A 113 12.06 10.91 -2.27
N ALA A 114 12.53 10.48 -3.44
CA ALA A 114 13.67 11.06 -4.14
C ALA A 114 13.48 10.98 -5.67
N PRO A 115 14.14 11.83 -6.47
CA PRO A 115 14.02 11.81 -7.93
C PRO A 115 14.27 10.43 -8.58
N ALA A 116 15.18 9.62 -8.05
CA ALA A 116 15.47 8.27 -8.54
C ALA A 116 14.28 7.29 -8.37
N ARG A 117 13.41 7.56 -7.39
CA ARG A 117 12.25 6.76 -6.96
C ARG A 117 10.94 7.19 -7.61
N ARG A 118 10.98 8.19 -8.52
CA ARG A 118 9.80 8.72 -9.24
C ARG A 118 9.51 7.93 -10.52
N LYS A 119 9.44 6.62 -10.37
CA LYS A 119 9.22 5.67 -11.47
C LYS A 119 8.11 4.70 -11.10
N ALA A 120 7.37 4.30 -12.12
CA ALA A 120 6.47 3.17 -12.06
C ALA A 120 6.95 2.08 -13.03
N TYR A 121 6.60 0.85 -12.72
CA TYR A 121 6.98 -0.32 -13.50
C TYR A 121 5.70 -1.08 -13.82
N LEU A 122 5.53 -1.41 -15.09
CA LEU A 122 4.35 -2.12 -15.57
C LEU A 122 4.76 -3.45 -16.19
N TYR A 123 4.21 -4.54 -15.66
CA TYR A 123 4.38 -5.88 -16.18
C TYR A 123 3.05 -6.46 -16.63
N ASN A 124 3.02 -7.04 -17.83
CA ASN A 124 1.86 -7.78 -18.32
C ASN A 124 1.88 -9.21 -17.75
N ILE A 125 0.71 -9.71 -17.38
CA ILE A 125 0.51 -11.09 -16.94
C ILE A 125 -0.35 -11.81 -17.99
N CYS A 126 0.10 -12.98 -18.43
CA CYS A 126 -0.60 -13.78 -19.43
C CYS A 126 -1.01 -15.11 -18.81
N GLY A 127 -2.30 -15.24 -18.49
CA GLY A 127 -2.78 -16.33 -17.63
C GLY A 127 -2.36 -16.05 -16.19
N ASP A 128 -1.49 -16.89 -15.65
CA ASP A 128 -0.90 -16.81 -14.31
C ASP A 128 0.63 -16.69 -14.35
N ASP A 129 1.21 -16.40 -15.52
CA ASP A 129 2.65 -16.21 -15.71
C ASP A 129 3.00 -14.81 -16.20
N ILE A 130 4.19 -14.35 -15.83
CA ILE A 130 4.75 -13.07 -16.31
C ILE A 130 5.04 -13.21 -17.80
N CYS A 131 4.43 -12.36 -18.62
CA CYS A 131 4.72 -12.33 -20.04
C CYS A 131 5.48 -11.07 -20.43
N LYS A 132 6.51 -11.24 -21.26
CA LYS A 132 7.36 -10.15 -21.76
C LYS A 132 6.69 -9.33 -22.87
N GLU A 133 5.37 -9.46 -23.04
CA GLU A 133 4.62 -8.64 -23.99
C GLU A 133 4.57 -7.19 -23.48
N GLY A 134 5.15 -6.26 -24.23
CA GLY A 134 5.25 -4.85 -23.81
C GLY A 134 6.32 -4.58 -22.75
N ALA A 135 7.11 -5.60 -22.36
CA ALA A 135 8.29 -5.46 -21.52
C ALA A 135 9.34 -4.54 -22.18
N GLY A 136 10.04 -3.75 -21.36
CA GLY A 136 11.21 -3.00 -21.78
C GLY A 136 12.40 -3.91 -22.08
N LEU A 137 13.48 -3.33 -22.62
CA LEU A 137 14.71 -4.06 -22.95
C LEU A 137 15.35 -4.77 -21.75
N GLN A 138 15.04 -4.32 -20.52
CA GLN A 138 15.63 -4.81 -19.28
C GLN A 138 14.60 -5.36 -18.28
N GLY A 139 13.36 -5.61 -18.71
CA GLY A 139 12.31 -6.11 -17.82
C GLY A 139 10.99 -5.36 -17.98
N ALA A 140 10.44 -4.83 -16.89
CA ALA A 140 9.17 -4.12 -16.92
C ALA A 140 9.21 -2.91 -17.85
N ARG A 141 8.04 -2.45 -18.30
CA ARG A 141 7.93 -1.14 -18.91
C ARG A 141 8.10 -0.08 -17.82
N ILE A 142 9.19 0.69 -17.89
CA ILE A 142 9.49 1.78 -16.96
C ILE A 142 8.76 3.04 -17.40
N ILE A 143 8.06 3.68 -16.47
CA ILE A 143 7.25 4.87 -16.70
C ILE A 143 7.73 5.96 -15.76
N ASN A 144 8.05 7.13 -16.30
CA ASN A 144 8.42 8.29 -15.51
C ASN A 144 7.14 8.95 -14.96
N VAL A 145 6.99 8.92 -13.64
CA VAL A 145 5.84 9.53 -12.93
C VAL A 145 6.21 10.82 -12.20
N ASP A 146 7.37 11.41 -12.52
CA ASP A 146 7.87 12.65 -11.89
C ASP A 146 6.88 13.79 -11.96
N ARG A 147 6.19 13.99 -13.10
CA ARG A 147 5.16 15.04 -13.23
C ARG A 147 3.96 14.83 -12.30
N LEU A 148 3.56 13.57 -12.08
CA LEU A 148 2.47 13.22 -11.16
C LEU A 148 2.89 13.51 -9.72
N TYR A 149 4.11 13.11 -9.34
CA TYR A 149 4.62 13.31 -7.99
C TYR A 149 4.91 14.80 -7.70
N GLN A 150 5.41 15.56 -8.68
CA GLN A 150 5.56 17.02 -8.55
C GLN A 150 4.21 17.74 -8.35
N GLN A 151 3.13 17.25 -8.97
CA GLN A 151 1.79 17.80 -8.73
C GLN A 151 1.35 17.58 -7.27
N LEU A 152 1.68 16.42 -6.69
CA LEU A 152 1.40 16.12 -5.29
C LEU A 152 2.28 16.96 -4.36
N GLU A 153 3.55 17.17 -4.68
CA GLU A 153 4.46 18.03 -3.90
C GLU A 153 4.01 19.50 -3.84
N GLN A 154 3.32 19.99 -4.88
CA GLN A 154 2.69 21.31 -4.84
C GLN A 154 1.55 21.40 -3.81
N GLN A 155 1.10 20.26 -3.30
CA GLN A 155 0.09 20.12 -2.25
C GLN A 155 0.73 19.65 -0.92
N ALA A 156 2.05 19.80 -0.74
CA ALA A 156 2.81 19.27 0.41
C ALA A 156 2.21 19.65 1.78
N ASP A 157 1.71 20.88 1.95
CA ASP A 157 1.04 21.31 3.18
C ASP A 157 -0.16 20.41 3.53
N THR A 158 -0.89 19.95 2.52
CA THR A 158 -2.02 19.02 2.68
C THR A 158 -1.57 17.56 2.83
N LEU A 159 -0.39 17.21 2.35
CA LEU A 159 0.20 15.87 2.50
C LEU A 159 0.96 15.68 3.83
N GLY A 160 0.75 16.57 4.80
CA GLY A 160 1.37 16.48 6.13
C GLY A 160 2.71 17.22 6.27
N GLY A 161 3.04 18.14 5.36
CA GLY A 161 4.18 19.06 5.45
C GLY A 161 5.56 18.43 5.24
N GLY A 162 5.60 17.16 4.80
CA GLY A 162 6.81 16.39 4.53
C GLY A 162 7.06 16.11 3.06
N LEU A 163 8.12 15.33 2.78
CA LEU A 163 8.38 14.77 1.45
C LEU A 163 7.33 13.71 1.10
N LEU A 164 7.06 13.56 -0.20
CA LEU A 164 6.22 12.47 -0.70
C LEU A 164 6.83 11.14 -0.30
N ASN A 165 6.02 10.24 0.24
CA ASN A 165 6.41 8.90 0.65
C ASN A 165 5.20 7.97 0.49
N ILE A 166 5.03 7.48 -0.73
CA ILE A 166 4.00 6.50 -1.03
C ILE A 166 4.44 5.16 -0.47
N GLU A 167 3.63 4.58 0.42
CA GLU A 167 3.87 3.26 1.02
C GLU A 167 2.62 2.37 0.91
N GLY A 168 1.97 2.41 -0.24
CA GLY A 168 0.85 1.53 -0.50
C GLY A 168 0.21 1.88 -1.83
N VAL A 169 -0.09 0.85 -2.61
CA VAL A 169 -0.70 0.98 -3.94
C VAL A 169 -1.81 -0.05 -4.04
N ALA A 170 -3.01 0.38 -4.42
CA ALA A 170 -4.10 -0.54 -4.69
C ALA A 170 -4.99 -0.01 -5.83
N ALA A 171 -5.67 -0.90 -6.54
CA ALA A 171 -6.62 -0.52 -7.58
C ALA A 171 -7.93 -1.29 -7.44
N GLY A 172 -9.03 -0.61 -7.72
CA GLY A 172 -10.36 -1.21 -7.66
C GLY A 172 -11.45 -0.15 -7.75
N HIS A 173 -12.69 -0.56 -8.03
CA HIS A 173 -13.85 0.36 -8.13
C HIS A 173 -13.62 1.57 -9.06
N GLY A 174 -12.85 1.36 -10.14
CA GLY A 174 -12.57 2.41 -11.13
C GLY A 174 -11.53 3.45 -10.69
N LYS A 175 -10.83 3.24 -9.56
CA LYS A 175 -9.79 4.13 -9.06
C LYS A 175 -8.47 3.39 -8.77
N LEU A 176 -7.38 4.14 -8.88
CA LEU A 176 -6.09 3.83 -8.27
C LEU A 176 -6.02 4.57 -6.93
N TYR A 177 -5.44 3.92 -5.94
CA TYR A 177 -5.27 4.39 -4.58
C TYR A 177 -3.78 4.34 -4.23
N LEU A 178 -3.23 5.47 -3.78
CA LEU A 178 -1.89 5.57 -3.22
C LEU A 178 -1.99 6.00 -1.76
N LEU A 179 -1.28 5.32 -0.87
CA LEU A 179 -1.21 5.69 0.55
C LEU A 179 0.05 6.50 0.81
N GLN A 180 -0.12 7.78 1.11
CA GLN A 180 0.95 8.63 1.61
C GLN A 180 1.11 8.41 3.11
N ARG A 181 2.31 7.98 3.51
CA ARG A 181 2.69 7.80 4.90
C ARG A 181 2.88 9.15 5.59
N ALA A 182 2.33 9.29 6.80
CA ALA A 182 2.58 10.45 7.64
C ALA A 182 4.01 10.47 8.19
N ILE A 183 4.59 11.66 8.34
CA ILE A 183 5.85 11.87 9.08
C ILE A 183 5.55 12.77 10.29
N GLY A 184 6.01 12.39 11.48
CA GLY A 184 5.83 13.16 12.71
C GLY A 184 4.35 13.45 13.01
N THR A 185 3.96 14.72 13.03
CA THR A 185 2.57 15.15 13.30
C THR A 185 1.70 15.29 12.05
N GLY A 186 2.21 14.85 10.88
CA GLY A 186 1.49 14.89 9.61
C GLY A 186 0.26 13.99 9.54
N HIS A 187 -0.43 14.02 8.39
CA HIS A 187 -1.61 13.21 8.14
C HIS A 187 -1.28 12.03 7.23
N ASN A 188 -1.91 10.89 7.51
CA ASN A 188 -1.96 9.78 6.58
C ASN A 188 -2.98 10.12 5.50
N VAL A 189 -2.55 10.13 4.23
CA VAL A 189 -3.40 10.60 3.12
C VAL A 189 -3.63 9.49 2.10
N LEU A 190 -4.88 9.28 1.74
CA LEU A 190 -5.27 8.48 0.58
C LEU A 190 -5.35 9.41 -0.63
N ILE A 191 -4.51 9.16 -1.61
CA ILE A 191 -4.51 9.84 -2.90
C ILE A 191 -5.21 8.92 -3.89
N SER A 192 -6.28 9.40 -4.52
CA SER A 192 -7.06 8.61 -5.47
C SER A 192 -7.04 9.21 -6.87
N TYR A 193 -6.90 8.37 -7.89
CA TYR A 193 -7.00 8.75 -9.30
C TYR A 193 -8.07 7.90 -10.00
N ARG A 194 -8.83 8.47 -10.94
CA ARG A 194 -9.71 7.67 -11.79
C ARG A 194 -8.86 6.83 -12.75
N LEU A 195 -9.08 5.51 -12.80
CA LEU A 195 -8.35 4.63 -13.71
C LEU A 195 -8.58 4.98 -15.18
N ALA A 196 -9.75 5.54 -15.51
CA ALA A 196 -10.06 6.02 -16.85
C ALA A 196 -9.11 7.14 -17.34
N ASP A 197 -8.55 7.93 -16.42
CA ASP A 197 -7.56 8.97 -16.74
C ASP A 197 -6.13 8.44 -16.53
N PHE A 198 -5.94 7.63 -15.48
CA PHE A 198 -4.62 7.15 -15.08
C PHE A 198 -4.03 6.13 -16.06
N ILE A 199 -4.84 5.22 -16.60
CA ILE A 199 -4.35 4.17 -17.51
C ILE A 199 -3.82 4.77 -18.82
N PRO A 200 -4.53 5.66 -19.53
CA PRO A 200 -3.98 6.33 -20.71
C PRO A 200 -2.65 7.06 -20.42
N TYR A 201 -2.54 7.70 -19.25
CA TYR A 201 -1.31 8.37 -18.82
C TYR A 201 -0.16 7.38 -18.63
N LEU A 202 -0.42 6.28 -17.91
CA LEU A 202 0.52 5.19 -17.67
C LEU A 202 0.99 4.55 -18.98
N LEU A 203 0.09 4.38 -19.94
CA LEU A 203 0.38 3.80 -21.25
C LEU A 203 1.00 4.80 -22.23
N GLY A 204 1.11 6.08 -21.88
CA GLY A 204 1.69 7.13 -22.71
C GLY A 204 0.86 7.42 -23.97
N GLU A 205 -0.46 7.33 -23.88
CA GLU A 205 -1.35 7.63 -24.99
C GLU A 205 -1.24 9.12 -25.41
N PRO A 206 -1.28 9.44 -26.72
CA PRO A 206 -1.22 10.82 -27.19
C PRO A 206 -2.33 11.69 -26.60
N ASP A 207 -2.06 12.99 -26.43
CA ASP A 207 -3.02 13.99 -25.94
C ASP A 207 -3.62 13.69 -24.55
N THR A 208 -2.98 12.82 -23.76
CA THR A 208 -3.40 12.52 -22.40
C THR A 208 -3.05 13.65 -21.43
N GLU A 209 -4.05 14.16 -20.71
CA GLU A 209 -3.87 15.12 -19.62
C GLU A 209 -3.27 14.46 -18.36
N LEU A 210 -2.67 15.26 -17.49
CA LEU A 210 -2.16 14.78 -16.21
C LEU A 210 -3.36 14.40 -15.30
N PRO A 211 -3.43 13.15 -14.79
CA PRO A 211 -4.51 12.72 -13.90
C PRO A 211 -4.63 13.63 -12.68
N GLN A 212 -5.85 13.99 -12.30
CA GLN A 212 -6.10 14.84 -11.14
C GLN A 212 -6.33 14.01 -9.87
N PRO A 213 -5.62 14.28 -8.76
CA PRO A 213 -5.81 13.54 -7.52
C PRO A 213 -7.05 14.00 -6.76
N GLU A 214 -7.71 13.07 -6.09
CA GLU A 214 -8.65 13.31 -5.00
C GLU A 214 -7.99 12.89 -3.69
N LEU A 215 -7.98 13.77 -2.68
CA LEU A 215 -7.36 13.52 -1.38
C LEU A 215 -8.40 13.17 -0.32
N SER A 216 -8.05 12.24 0.56
CA SER A 216 -8.82 11.92 1.78
C SER A 216 -7.86 11.69 2.95
N TYR A 217 -8.25 12.16 4.14
CA TYR A 217 -7.36 12.25 5.29
C TYR A 217 -7.80 11.29 6.39
N PHE A 218 -6.85 10.57 6.96
CA PHE A 218 -7.13 9.57 7.97
C PHE A 218 -6.22 9.73 9.18
N ARG A 219 -6.81 9.51 10.37
CA ARG A 219 -6.06 9.32 11.61
C ARG A 219 -5.96 7.82 11.86
N LEU A 220 -4.72 7.35 11.97
CA LEU A 220 -4.41 5.96 12.31
C LEU A 220 -4.18 5.81 13.82
N PRO A 221 -4.17 4.57 14.36
CA PRO A 221 -3.89 4.35 15.78
C PRO A 221 -2.58 5.00 16.22
N ASP A 222 -2.59 5.54 17.44
CA ASP A 222 -1.41 6.13 18.08
C ASP A 222 -1.06 5.43 19.40
N LEU A 223 0.24 5.41 19.72
CA LEU A 223 0.78 4.92 20.98
C LEU A 223 1.83 5.91 21.47
N ASN A 224 1.69 6.39 22.71
CA ASN A 224 2.62 7.36 23.31
C ASN A 224 2.91 8.58 22.41
N TYR A 225 1.87 9.14 21.78
CA TYR A 225 1.94 10.30 20.86
C TYR A 225 2.60 10.04 19.50
N LEU A 226 3.08 8.82 19.24
CA LEU A 226 3.52 8.39 17.92
C LEU A 226 2.30 7.82 17.18
N GLN A 227 2.05 8.31 15.96
CA GLN A 227 0.97 7.81 15.11
C GLN A 227 1.51 6.76 14.16
N ALA A 228 0.77 5.67 13.95
CA ALA A 228 1.11 4.72 12.90
C ALA A 228 1.04 5.42 11.52
N GLY A 229 1.95 5.06 10.63
CA GLY A 229 1.92 5.49 9.23
C GLY A 229 1.42 4.35 8.35
N PHE A 230 0.73 4.68 7.25
CA PHE A 230 0.42 3.68 6.23
C PHE A 230 1.69 2.97 5.74
N SER A 231 1.54 1.69 5.42
CA SER A 231 2.63 0.85 4.92
C SER A 231 2.15 -0.23 3.97
N GLY A 232 0.91 -0.21 3.47
CA GLY A 232 0.47 -1.15 2.44
C GLY A 232 -1.03 -1.05 2.17
N ALA A 233 -1.47 -1.46 0.98
CA ALA A 233 -2.86 -1.27 0.54
C ALA A 233 -3.35 -2.45 -0.30
N TYR A 234 -4.64 -2.80 -0.16
CA TYR A 234 -5.28 -3.83 -0.99
C TYR A 234 -6.78 -3.63 -1.09
N VAL A 235 -7.35 -3.76 -2.30
CA VAL A 235 -8.80 -3.70 -2.48
C VAL A 235 -9.40 -5.11 -2.42
N TYR A 236 -10.40 -5.30 -1.56
CA TYR A 236 -11.20 -6.52 -1.51
C TYR A 236 -12.66 -6.21 -1.18
N ASP A 237 -13.58 -6.76 -1.97
CA ASP A 237 -15.02 -6.46 -1.89
C ASP A 237 -15.29 -4.94 -1.88
N ASP A 238 -15.86 -4.43 -0.79
CA ASP A 238 -16.28 -3.04 -0.56
C ASP A 238 -15.32 -2.27 0.35
N LYS A 239 -14.08 -2.75 0.51
CA LYS A 239 -13.09 -2.20 1.42
C LYS A 239 -11.74 -2.00 0.72
N LEU A 240 -11.07 -0.92 1.11
CA LEU A 240 -9.64 -0.74 0.91
C LEU A 240 -8.94 -1.14 2.21
N PHE A 241 -8.41 -2.35 2.27
CA PHE A 241 -7.60 -2.81 3.39
C PHE A 241 -6.23 -2.12 3.37
N PHE A 242 -5.63 -1.95 4.54
CA PHE A 242 -4.30 -1.40 4.68
C PHE A 242 -3.51 -2.07 5.80
N THR A 243 -2.18 -2.07 5.65
CA THR A 243 -1.24 -2.19 6.77
C THR A 243 -0.78 -0.81 7.20
N ALA A 244 -0.41 -0.70 8.47
CA ALA A 244 0.23 0.49 9.02
C ALA A 244 1.23 0.09 10.09
N SER A 245 2.35 0.77 10.15
CA SER A 245 3.43 0.49 11.10
C SER A 245 3.72 1.71 11.95
N LEU A 246 3.93 1.47 13.25
CA LEU A 246 4.34 2.46 14.21
C LEU A 246 5.86 2.35 14.43
N GLU A 247 6.61 3.30 13.88
CA GLU A 247 8.06 3.38 14.04
C GLU A 247 8.43 4.48 15.05
N ASP A 248 9.36 4.17 15.95
CA ASP A 248 9.92 5.15 16.89
C ASP A 248 11.01 6.00 16.20
N THR A 249 10.60 6.80 15.23
CA THR A 249 11.49 7.74 14.54
C THR A 249 10.84 9.11 14.37
N ASN A 250 11.62 10.16 14.69
CA ASN A 250 11.26 11.55 14.38
C ASN A 250 11.78 11.98 13.00
N ASP A 251 12.39 11.06 12.24
CA ASP A 251 13.08 11.34 10.97
C ASP A 251 12.68 10.32 9.90
N ALA A 252 12.23 10.78 8.73
CA ALA A 252 11.86 9.94 7.59
C ALA A 252 13.05 9.19 6.95
N TYR A 253 14.28 9.45 7.42
CA TYR A 253 15.50 8.82 6.92
C TYR A 253 16.10 7.75 7.84
N ALA A 254 15.67 7.69 9.11
CA ALA A 254 16.20 6.79 10.13
C ALA A 254 15.20 5.68 10.44
N ASP A 255 15.65 4.43 10.31
CA ASP A 255 14.87 3.24 10.65
C ASP A 255 14.82 3.15 12.19
N GLY A 256 13.69 3.57 12.78
CA GLY A 256 13.43 3.44 14.21
C GLY A 256 12.83 2.08 14.54
N ASP A 257 12.85 1.69 15.82
CA ASP A 257 12.23 0.42 16.25
C ASP A 257 10.74 0.40 15.89
N VAL A 258 10.28 -0.70 15.30
CA VAL A 258 8.84 -0.91 15.05
C VAL A 258 8.16 -1.35 16.34
N LEU A 259 7.38 -0.44 16.90
CA LEU A 259 6.66 -0.65 18.17
C LEU A 259 5.36 -1.45 17.99
N GLY A 260 4.87 -1.55 16.76
CA GLY A 260 3.71 -2.35 16.42
C GLY A 260 3.20 -2.13 15.01
N SER A 261 2.68 -3.19 14.41
CA SER A 261 2.02 -3.16 13.11
C SER A 261 0.53 -3.42 13.21
N TYR A 262 -0.26 -2.78 12.35
CA TYR A 262 -1.71 -2.73 12.38
C TYR A 262 -2.29 -3.18 11.05
N ILE A 263 -3.48 -3.79 11.10
CA ILE A 263 -4.32 -4.03 9.92
C ILE A 263 -5.64 -3.33 10.13
N GLY A 264 -6.10 -2.63 9.10
CA GLY A 264 -7.38 -1.95 9.08
C GLY A 264 -7.99 -1.93 7.70
N TYR A 265 -9.08 -1.18 7.56
CA TYR A 265 -9.65 -0.87 6.27
C TYR A 265 -10.35 0.49 6.23
N ILE A 266 -10.40 1.07 5.04
CA ILE A 266 -11.17 2.25 4.69
C ILE A 266 -12.44 1.78 3.95
N PRO A 267 -13.65 2.05 4.46
CA PRO A 267 -14.88 1.85 3.69
C PRO A 267 -14.90 2.75 2.47
N PHE A 268 -15.27 2.25 1.28
CA PHE A 268 -15.28 3.10 0.07
C PHE A 268 -16.22 4.31 0.16
N SER A 269 -17.25 4.24 0.99
CA SER A 269 -18.13 5.38 1.30
C SER A 269 -17.43 6.58 1.97
N TRP A 270 -16.18 6.39 2.43
CA TRP A 270 -15.36 7.42 3.07
C TRP A 270 -14.32 8.02 2.12
N VAL A 271 -14.03 7.37 0.99
CA VAL A 271 -13.14 7.93 -0.04
C VAL A 271 -13.79 9.18 -0.64
N GLY A 272 -13.01 10.26 -0.70
CA GLY A 272 -13.43 11.59 -1.18
C GLY A 272 -13.96 12.51 -0.07
N ARG A 273 -14.15 12.01 1.16
CA ARG A 273 -14.50 12.86 2.30
C ARG A 273 -13.32 13.75 2.67
N GLN A 274 -13.64 14.99 3.03
CA GLN A 274 -12.66 16.03 3.35
C GLN A 274 -12.36 16.12 4.85
N ASP A 275 -13.22 15.57 5.70
CA ASP A 275 -12.96 15.47 7.14
C ASP A 275 -11.86 14.44 7.40
N THR A 276 -11.04 14.67 8.44
CA THR A 276 -10.12 13.66 8.93
C THR A 276 -10.89 12.59 9.70
N LEU A 277 -10.84 11.34 9.21
CA LEU A 277 -11.61 10.24 9.78
C LEU A 277 -10.72 9.25 10.53
N GLU A 278 -11.19 8.76 11.67
CA GLU A 278 -10.59 7.62 12.35
C GLU A 278 -11.04 6.33 11.68
N VAL A 279 -10.07 5.54 11.20
CA VAL A 279 -10.33 4.30 10.47
C VAL A 279 -10.31 3.08 11.39
N PRO A 280 -11.18 2.08 11.16
CA PRO A 280 -11.11 0.81 11.87
C PRO A 280 -9.76 0.13 11.62
N ALA A 281 -9.01 -0.09 12.69
CA ALA A 281 -7.73 -0.79 12.68
C ALA A 281 -7.49 -1.53 14.00
N THR A 282 -6.72 -2.60 13.96
CA THR A 282 -6.28 -3.36 15.13
C THR A 282 -4.81 -3.69 15.01
N LEU A 283 -4.15 -3.78 16.17
CA LEU A 283 -2.79 -4.29 16.27
C LEU A 283 -2.75 -5.75 15.79
N ILE A 284 -1.72 -6.10 15.03
CA ILE A 284 -1.40 -7.48 14.67
C ILE A 284 -0.81 -8.15 15.91
N LEU A 285 -1.40 -9.27 16.32
CA LEU A 285 -0.93 -10.05 17.46
C LEU A 285 -0.28 -11.35 17.01
N GLN A 286 0.77 -11.74 17.70
CA GLN A 286 1.30 -13.09 17.67
C GLN A 286 0.30 -14.08 18.29
N SER A 287 0.53 -15.38 18.07
CA SER A 287 -0.33 -16.44 18.62
C SER A 287 -0.35 -16.48 20.16
N ASP A 288 0.70 -15.97 20.82
CA ASP A 288 0.77 -15.83 22.29
C ASP A 288 0.10 -14.55 22.81
N GLY A 289 -0.46 -13.72 21.93
CA GLY A 289 -1.15 -12.48 22.25
C GLY A 289 -0.26 -11.24 22.37
N LYS A 290 1.06 -11.37 22.18
CA LYS A 290 1.96 -10.21 22.15
C LYS A 290 1.81 -9.43 20.84
N PRO A 291 2.10 -8.11 20.83
CA PRO A 291 2.25 -7.35 19.60
C PRO A 291 3.25 -7.99 18.64
N TYR A 292 2.95 -7.93 17.34
CA TYR A 292 3.95 -8.14 16.30
C TYR A 292 4.75 -6.85 16.10
N THR A 293 6.08 -6.99 16.10
CA THR A 293 7.04 -5.87 16.09
C THR A 293 7.90 -5.84 14.82
N GLY A 294 7.49 -6.54 13.76
CA GLY A 294 8.06 -6.34 12.41
C GLY A 294 7.23 -5.32 11.63
N LYS A 295 7.80 -4.71 10.57
CA LYS A 295 7.13 -3.71 9.73
C LYS A 295 6.23 -4.39 8.70
N ALA A 296 4.91 -4.36 8.88
CA ALA A 296 3.99 -4.97 7.92
C ALA A 296 3.85 -4.08 6.66
N GLU A 297 4.45 -4.48 5.54
CA GLU A 297 4.64 -3.66 4.33
C GLU A 297 3.61 -3.90 3.21
N SER A 298 2.87 -4.99 3.28
CA SER A 298 1.82 -5.22 2.30
C SER A 298 0.88 -6.31 2.75
N LEU A 299 -0.31 -6.34 2.17
CA LEU A 299 -1.27 -7.40 2.45
C LEU A 299 -2.07 -7.77 1.21
N VAL A 300 -2.60 -8.98 1.21
CA VAL A 300 -3.72 -9.39 0.35
C VAL A 300 -4.76 -10.10 1.19
N VAL A 301 -6.03 -9.95 0.82
CA VAL A 301 -7.10 -10.78 1.37
C VAL A 301 -7.23 -12.03 0.50
N GLN A 302 -6.78 -13.16 1.02
CA GLN A 302 -6.88 -14.45 0.33
C GLN A 302 -8.33 -14.88 0.17
N LYS A 303 -9.14 -14.71 1.22
CA LYS A 303 -10.58 -14.99 1.21
C LYS A 303 -11.30 -14.43 2.44
N ARG A 304 -12.61 -14.26 2.29
CA ARG A 304 -13.55 -14.05 3.38
C ARG A 304 -14.08 -15.38 3.93
N GLU A 305 -14.01 -15.57 5.24
CA GLU A 305 -14.46 -16.78 5.98
C GLU A 305 -15.73 -16.50 6.79
N GLY A 306 -16.74 -15.88 6.16
CA GLY A 306 -18.00 -15.50 6.79
C GLY A 306 -18.14 -14.00 7.03
N LYS A 307 -19.10 -13.61 7.88
CA LYS A 307 -19.33 -12.18 8.17
C LYS A 307 -18.22 -11.66 9.08
N GLY A 308 -17.51 -10.62 8.63
CA GLY A 308 -16.48 -9.94 9.42
C GLY A 308 -15.17 -10.72 9.58
N ARG A 309 -15.02 -11.91 8.97
CA ARG A 309 -13.82 -12.74 9.13
C ARG A 309 -13.08 -12.89 7.81
N TYR A 310 -11.78 -12.64 7.81
CA TYR A 310 -10.92 -12.67 6.63
C TYR A 310 -9.63 -13.42 6.93
N ARG A 311 -9.14 -14.15 5.93
CA ARG A 311 -7.79 -14.69 5.90
C ARG A 311 -6.94 -13.80 5.01
N LEU A 312 -5.88 -13.26 5.58
CA LEU A 312 -4.95 -12.35 4.92
C LEU A 312 -3.58 -13.00 4.84
N VAL A 313 -2.84 -12.60 3.83
CA VAL A 313 -1.40 -12.82 3.75
C VAL A 313 -0.76 -11.45 3.83
N VAL A 314 0.24 -11.31 4.68
CA VAL A 314 0.98 -10.06 4.92
C VAL A 314 2.45 -10.33 4.67
N VAL A 315 3.16 -9.40 4.05
CA VAL A 315 4.63 -9.42 3.99
C VAL A 315 5.21 -8.37 4.93
N SER A 316 6.38 -8.65 5.49
CA SER A 316 7.12 -7.75 6.37
C SER A 316 8.59 -7.74 5.98
N ASP A 317 9.22 -6.57 6.04
CA ASP A 317 10.68 -6.47 6.11
C ASP A 317 11.15 -6.97 7.48
N ASP A 318 12.30 -7.64 7.52
CA ASP A 318 12.96 -8.14 8.73
C ASP A 318 14.15 -7.28 9.18
N ASP A 319 14.39 -6.16 8.48
CA ASP A 319 15.49 -5.20 8.64
C ASP A 319 16.90 -5.82 8.52
N GLN A 320 16.98 -7.10 8.15
CA GLN A 320 18.19 -7.90 8.04
C GLN A 320 18.45 -8.34 6.60
N GLY A 321 17.62 -7.92 5.66
CA GLY A 321 17.74 -8.20 4.23
C GLY A 321 17.04 -9.47 3.79
N GLY A 322 16.21 -10.07 4.64
CA GLY A 322 15.24 -11.07 4.27
C GLY A 322 13.82 -10.50 4.33
N SER A 323 12.84 -11.36 4.50
CA SER A 323 11.44 -10.98 4.69
C SER A 323 10.67 -12.04 5.44
N GLU A 324 9.56 -11.64 6.04
CA GLU A 324 8.56 -12.57 6.58
C GLU A 324 7.28 -12.53 5.74
N LEU A 325 6.64 -13.70 5.60
CA LEU A 325 5.26 -13.83 5.16
C LEU A 325 4.42 -14.35 6.32
N LEU A 326 3.36 -13.63 6.64
CA LEU A 326 2.47 -13.91 7.75
C LEU A 326 1.09 -14.28 7.21
N GLU A 327 0.58 -15.45 7.60
CA GLU A 327 -0.86 -15.70 7.49
C GLU A 327 -1.54 -15.09 8.71
N VAL A 328 -2.50 -14.21 8.47
CA VAL A 328 -3.23 -13.48 9.50
C VAL A 328 -4.72 -13.74 9.38
N VAL A 329 -5.37 -14.00 10.51
CA VAL A 329 -6.84 -14.01 10.61
C VAL A 329 -7.30 -12.69 11.19
N LEU A 330 -8.08 -11.93 10.42
CA LEU A 330 -8.79 -10.73 10.89
C LEU A 330 -10.24 -11.10 11.19
N SER A 331 -10.74 -10.73 12.36
CA SER A 331 -12.15 -10.84 12.72
C SER A 331 -12.70 -9.48 13.18
N GLU A 332 -13.89 -9.15 12.72
CA GLU A 332 -14.70 -7.99 13.12
C GLU A 332 -15.97 -8.52 13.81
N GLU A 333 -16.17 -8.16 15.07
CA GLU A 333 -17.40 -8.39 15.83
C GLU A 333 -18.31 -7.16 15.85
#